data_AF-A0A958YAB8-F1
#
_entry.id   AF-A0A958YAB8-F1
#
_cell.length_a   1.000
_cell.length_b   1.000
_cell.length_c   1.000
_cell.angle_alpha   90.00
_cell.angle_beta   90.00
_cell.angle_gamma   90.00
#
_symmetry.space_group_name_H-M   'P 1'
#
loop_
_entity.id
_entity.type
_entity.pdbx_description
1 polymer ?
#
loop_
_entity_poly.entity_id
_entity_poly.type
_entity_poly.pdbx_seq_one_letter_code
_entity_poly.pdbx_strand_id
1 'polypeptide(L)'
;DEWVFNEGCLSIPDIREDVFRKPKVTLQYFDENFQEKTEVFEGLAARVIQHEYDHIEGILFTDRLSMLKKRLIKGRLQNISTGKIKVDYRMKFPKQKKKR
;
A
#
# COMPACT_ATOMS: atom_id res chain seq x y z
N ASP A 1 -14.13 9.21 13.45
CA ASP A 1 -12.74 9.44 13.89
C ASP A 1 -11.76 8.85 12.89
N GLU A 2 -10.86 9.68 12.36
CA GLU A 2 -9.79 9.21 11.48
C GLU A 2 -8.68 8.56 12.31
N TRP A 3 -8.23 7.37 11.91
CA TRP A 3 -7.19 6.63 12.61
C TRP A 3 -5.86 6.79 11.89
N VAL A 4 -4.88 7.41 12.55
CA VAL A 4 -3.52 7.61 12.04
C VAL A 4 -2.62 6.48 12.50
N PHE A 5 -1.90 5.86 11.56
CA PHE A 5 -0.91 4.84 11.86
C PHE A 5 0.15 4.76 10.76
N ASN A 6 1.33 4.29 11.14
CA ASN A 6 2.46 4.16 10.24
C ASN A 6 2.31 2.94 9.31
N GLU A 7 2.26 3.18 8.01
CA GLU A 7 1.99 2.17 6.97
C GLU A 7 3.19 2.03 6.03
N GLY A 8 3.42 0.82 5.54
CA GLY A 8 4.42 0.51 4.52
C GLY A 8 3.87 -0.51 3.53
N CYS A 9 4.57 -0.75 2.44
CA CYS A 9 4.15 -1.70 1.40
C CYS A 9 5.36 -2.47 0.86
N LEU A 10 5.21 -3.77 0.60
CA LEU A 10 6.27 -4.59 -0.02
C LEU A 10 6.63 -4.09 -1.43
N SER A 11 5.69 -3.44 -2.14
CA SER A 11 5.92 -2.80 -3.43
C SER A 11 6.76 -1.51 -3.32
N ILE A 12 6.82 -0.90 -2.13
CA ILE A 12 7.51 0.36 -1.84
C ILE A 12 8.43 0.17 -0.61
N PRO A 13 9.54 -0.56 -0.77
CA PRO A 13 10.43 -0.91 0.34
C PRO A 13 11.05 0.33 1.00
N ASP A 14 11.37 0.20 2.28
CA ASP A 14 12.09 1.19 3.11
C ASP A 14 11.41 2.57 3.23
N ILE A 15 10.16 2.70 2.78
CA ILE A 15 9.34 3.90 2.95
C ILE A 15 8.16 3.53 3.84
N ARG A 16 8.05 4.24 4.97
CA ARG A 16 6.91 4.14 5.86
C ARG A 16 6.46 5.54 6.25
N GLU A 17 5.16 5.77 6.21
CA GLU A 17 4.56 7.08 6.48
C GLU A 17 3.24 6.91 7.21
N ASP A 18 2.85 7.95 7.95
CA ASP A 18 1.56 7.97 8.63
C ASP A 18 0.43 8.20 7.63
N VAL A 19 -0.52 7.26 7.60
CA VAL A 19 -1.68 7.27 6.70
C VAL A 19 -2.96 7.24 7.52
N PHE A 20 -3.90 8.10 7.13
CA PHE A 20 -5.24 8.16 7.70
C PHE A 20 -6.11 7.07 7.08
N ARG A 21 -6.75 6.26 7.94
CA ARG A 21 -7.68 5.19 7.53
C ARG A 21 -8.93 5.25 8.39
N LYS A 22 -10.01 4.62 7.91
CA LYS A 22 -11.18 4.38 8.76
C LYS A 22 -10.85 3.29 9.78
N PRO A 23 -11.17 3.46 11.07
CA PRO A 23 -10.92 2.45 12.10
C PRO A 23 -11.81 1.21 11.96
N LYS A 24 -12.90 1.33 11.20
CA LYS A 24 -13.92 0.30 11.00
C LYS A 24 -14.40 0.30 9.56
N VAL A 25 -14.57 -0.88 8.98
CA VAL A 25 -15.13 -1.08 7.64
C VAL A 25 -16.11 -2.26 7.65
N THR A 26 -17.16 -2.16 6.83
CA THR A 26 -18.02 -3.30 6.52
C THR A 26 -17.64 -3.79 5.13
N LEU A 27 -17.34 -5.08 4.99
CA LEU A 27 -16.93 -5.69 3.74
C LEU A 27 -17.93 -6.78 3.35
N GLN A 28 -18.37 -6.73 2.09
CA GLN A 28 -19.08 -7.82 1.43
C GLN A 28 -18.10 -8.53 0.50
N TYR A 29 -17.96 -9.84 0.64
CA TYR A 29 -16.99 -10.63 -0.12
C TYR A 29 -17.43 -12.09 -0.22
N PHE A 30 -16.78 -12.84 -1.11
CA PHE A 30 -16.90 -14.30 -1.16
C PHE A 30 -15.69 -14.93 -0.50
N ASP A 31 -15.91 -15.94 0.33
CA ASP A 31 -14.83 -16.73 0.92
C ASP A 31 -14.24 -17.74 -0.08
N GLU A 32 -13.27 -18.55 0.37
CA GLU A 32 -12.60 -19.56 -0.45
C GLU A 32 -13.54 -20.65 -1.00
N ASN A 33 -14.73 -20.80 -0.41
CA ASN A 33 -15.77 -21.74 -0.82
C ASN A 33 -16.87 -21.06 -1.66
N PHE A 34 -16.65 -19.83 -2.11
CA PHE A 34 -17.63 -19.00 -2.83
C PHE A 34 -18.92 -18.76 -2.04
N GLN A 35 -18.85 -18.71 -0.72
CA GLN A 35 -19.97 -18.31 0.12
C GLN A 35 -19.92 -16.81 0.37
N GLU A 36 -21.05 -16.14 0.13
CA GLU A 36 -21.17 -14.70 0.35
C GLU A 36 -21.19 -14.39 1.84
N LYS A 37 -20.35 -13.45 2.26
CA LYS A 37 -20.25 -12.96 3.63
C LYS A 37 -20.34 -11.45 3.67
N THR A 38 -20.98 -10.93 4.72
CA THR A 38 -20.94 -9.52 5.08
C THR A 38 -20.46 -9.42 6.52
N GLU A 39 -19.27 -8.86 6.69
CA GLU A 39 -18.60 -8.81 7.98
C GLU A 39 -18.08 -7.40 8.27
N VAL A 40 -17.90 -7.13 9.55
CA VAL A 40 -17.42 -5.86 10.07
C VAL A 40 -16.03 -6.07 10.64
N PHE A 41 -15.06 -5.35 10.08
CA PHE A 41 -13.67 -5.40 10.51
C PHE A 41 -13.30 -4.09 11.20
N GLU A 42 -12.46 -4.20 12.24
CA GLU A 42 -12.02 -3.07 13.05
C GLU A 42 -10.50 -3.09 13.25
N GLY A 43 -9.92 -1.96 13.66
CA GLY A 43 -8.51 -1.85 13.98
C GLY A 43 -7.59 -2.22 12.81
N LEU A 44 -6.53 -2.98 13.09
CA LEU A 44 -5.52 -3.35 12.09
C LEU A 44 -6.11 -4.12 10.90
N ALA A 45 -7.09 -5.00 11.13
CA ALA A 45 -7.74 -5.75 10.05
C ALA A 45 -8.44 -4.81 9.07
N ALA A 46 -9.20 -3.83 9.57
CA ALA A 46 -9.85 -2.81 8.74
C ALA A 46 -8.84 -2.03 7.89
N ARG A 47 -7.67 -1.70 8.46
CA ARG A 47 -6.60 -0.98 7.74
C ARG A 47 -5.94 -1.82 6.66
N VAL A 48 -5.59 -3.07 6.96
CA VAL A 48 -4.99 -3.98 5.97
C VAL A 48 -5.97 -4.17 4.81
N ILE A 49 -7.26 -4.40 5.08
CA ILE A 49 -8.29 -4.49 4.05
C ILE A 49 -8.31 -3.23 3.17
N GLN A 50 -8.30 -2.04 3.77
CA GLN A 50 -8.25 -0.78 3.01
C GLN A 50 -6.96 -0.63 2.18
N HIS A 51 -5.82 -1.10 2.67
CA HIS A 51 -4.55 -1.08 1.94
C HIS A 51 -4.59 -2.00 0.73
N GLU A 52 -5.00 -3.25 0.92
CA GLU A 52 -5.05 -4.23 -0.17
C GLU A 52 -6.14 -3.88 -1.19
N TYR A 53 -7.27 -3.35 -0.74
CA TYR A 53 -8.32 -2.85 -1.62
C TYR A 53 -7.82 -1.69 -2.50
N ASP A 54 -7.05 -0.74 -1.93
CA ASP A 54 -6.45 0.34 -2.71
C ASP A 54 -5.59 -0.18 -3.88
N HIS A 55 -4.86 -1.30 -3.72
CA HIS A 55 -4.09 -1.89 -4.82
C HIS A 55 -4.96 -2.39 -5.97
N ILE A 56 -6.17 -2.87 -5.70
CA ILE A 56 -7.13 -3.31 -6.74
C ILE A 56 -7.54 -2.10 -7.60
N GLU A 57 -7.63 -0.92 -6.99
CA GLU A 57 -7.93 0.36 -7.64
C GLU A 57 -6.66 1.06 -8.19
N GLY A 58 -5.48 0.43 -8.08
CA GLY A 58 -4.21 1.02 -8.50
C GLY A 58 -3.75 2.21 -7.66
N ILE A 59 -4.28 2.36 -6.44
CA ILE A 59 -3.93 3.40 -5.48
C ILE A 59 -2.84 2.86 -4.54
N LEU A 60 -1.77 3.61 -4.35
CA LEU A 60 -0.75 3.29 -3.35
C LEU A 60 -0.97 4.08 -2.06
N PHE A 61 -0.51 3.57 -0.92
CA PHE A 61 -0.58 4.33 0.34
C PHE A 61 0.14 5.69 0.24
N THR A 62 1.17 5.79 -0.60
CA THR A 62 1.88 7.05 -0.88
C THR A 62 0.99 8.10 -1.54
N ASP A 63 -0.07 7.69 -2.23
CA ASP A 63 -1.04 8.59 -2.86
C ASP A 63 -2.00 9.22 -1.85
N ARG A 64 -2.14 8.62 -0.66
CA ARG A 64 -2.92 9.14 0.47
C ARG A 64 -2.14 10.17 1.31
N LEU A 65 -0.85 10.39 1.01
CA LEU A 65 0.00 11.34 1.75
C LEU A 65 -0.25 12.80 1.35
N SER A 66 0.15 13.74 2.21
CA SER A 66 0.14 15.17 1.87
C SER A 66 1.10 15.48 0.71
N MET A 67 0.80 16.53 -0.05
CA MET A 67 1.62 16.96 -1.20
C MET A 67 3.09 17.20 -0.82
N LEU A 68 3.34 17.73 0.37
CA LEU A 68 4.69 17.94 0.88
C LEU A 68 5.43 16.60 1.08
N LYS A 69 4.79 15.64 1.75
CA LYS A 69 5.37 14.30 1.97
C LYS A 69 5.63 13.57 0.65
N LYS A 70 4.68 13.62 -0.29
CA LYS A 70 4.86 13.07 -1.66
C LYS A 70 6.10 13.63 -2.34
N ARG A 71 6.35 14.94 -2.23
CA ARG A 71 7.52 15.59 -2.81
C ARG A 71 8.83 15.12 -2.17
N LEU A 72 8.85 14.92 -0.86
CA LEU A 72 10.03 14.44 -0.11
C LEU A 72 10.40 13.00 -0.50
N ILE A 73 9.42 12.11 -0.68
CA ILE A 73 9.68 10.70 -1.00
C ILE A 73 9.90 10.42 -2.50
N LYS A 74 9.61 11.39 -3.38
CA LYS A 74 9.70 11.24 -4.84
C LYS A 74 11.05 10.66 -5.32
N GLY A 75 12.15 11.12 -4.73
CA GLY A 75 13.48 10.61 -5.07
C GLY A 75 13.66 9.12 -4.72
N ARG A 76 13.16 8.70 -3.55
CA ARG A 76 13.20 7.30 -3.11
C ARG A 76 12.31 6.42 -4.00
N LEU A 77 11.11 6.89 -4.35
CA LEU A 77 10.22 6.20 -5.28
C LEU A 77 10.86 5.99 -6.66
N GLN A 78 11.61 6.98 -7.15
CA GLN A 78 12.33 6.85 -8.42
C GLN A 78 13.49 5.83 -8.32
N ASN A 79 14.18 5.75 -7.19
CA ASN A 79 15.20 4.72 -6.95
C ASN A 79 14.58 3.31 -6.95
N ILE A 80 13.44 3.13 -6.27
CA ILE A 80 12.69 1.87 -6.29
C ILE A 80 12.31 1.51 -7.72
N SER A 81 11.68 2.43 -8.46
CA SER A 81 11.23 2.19 -9.84
C SER A 81 12.36 1.79 -10.81
N THR A 82 13.58 2.27 -10.55
CA THR A 82 14.78 1.98 -11.36
C THR A 82 15.62 0.79 -10.86
N GLY A 83 15.23 0.18 -9.74
CA GLY A 83 15.97 -0.94 -9.14
C GLY A 83 17.23 -0.53 -8.37
N LYS A 84 17.38 0.74 -8.00
CA LYS A 84 18.49 1.24 -7.16
C LYS A 84 18.21 1.01 -5.67
N ILE A 85 17.81 -0.21 -5.33
CA ILE A 85 17.48 -0.64 -3.96
C ILE A 85 18.03 -2.05 -3.74
N LYS A 86 18.20 -2.43 -2.47
CA LYS A 86 18.63 -3.78 -2.09
C LYS A 86 17.54 -4.41 -1.21
N VAL A 87 16.91 -5.46 -1.71
CA VAL A 87 15.90 -6.26 -1.00
C VAL A 87 16.17 -7.74 -1.22
N ASP A 88 15.83 -8.57 -0.24
CA ASP A 88 16.10 -10.01 -0.26
C ASP A 88 14.99 -10.83 -0.96
N TYR A 89 13.95 -10.15 -1.47
CA TYR A 89 12.81 -10.75 -2.17
C TYR A 89 12.73 -10.28 -3.63
N ARG A 90 12.03 -11.06 -4.46
CA ARG A 90 11.88 -10.76 -5.89
C ARG A 90 10.99 -9.53 -6.10
N MET A 91 11.47 -8.59 -6.91
CA MET A 91 10.71 -7.41 -7.34
C MET A 91 10.78 -7.23 -8.85
N LYS A 92 9.77 -6.56 -9.42
CA LYS A 92 9.77 -6.07 -10.80
C LYS A 92 10.04 -4.57 -10.81
N PHE A 93 10.99 -4.14 -11.63
CA PHE A 93 11.40 -2.74 -11.73
C PHE A 93 11.00 -2.15 -13.09
N PRO A 94 9.93 -1.33 -13.16
CA PRO A 94 9.37 -0.91 -14.44
C PRO A 94 10.30 0.00 -15.25
N LYS A 95 11.19 0.77 -14.61
CA LYS A 95 12.13 1.68 -15.27
C LYS A 95 13.56 1.17 -15.31
N GLN A 96 13.80 -0.07 -14.92
CA GLN A 96 15.14 -0.64 -15.01
C GLN A 96 15.51 -0.84 -16.48
N LYS A 97 16.55 -0.13 -16.94
CA LYS A 97 17.08 -0.33 -18.29
C LYS A 97 17.62 -1.76 -18.36
N LYS A 98 17.05 -2.60 -19.22
CA LYS A 98 17.68 -3.87 -19.59
C LYS A 98 19.02 -3.53 -20.24
N LYS A 99 20.13 -4.01 -19.68
CA LYS A 99 21.41 -4.01 -20.41
C LYS A 99 21.18 -4.88 -21.65
N ARG A 100 21.17 -4.25 -22.82
CA ARG A 100 21.23 -4.94 -24.11
C ARG A 100 22.64 -5.47 -24.29
#